data_AF-L7FPA9-F1
#
_entry.id   AF-L7FPA9-F1
#
_cell.length_a   1.000
_cell.length_b   1.000
_cell.length_c   1.000
_cell.angle_alpha   90.00
_cell.angle_beta   90.00
_cell.angle_gamma   90.00
#
_symmetry.space_group_name_H-M   'P 1'
#
loop_
_entity.id
_entity.type
_entity.pdbx_description
1 polymer ?
#
loop_
_entity_poly.entity_id
_entity_poly.type
_entity_poly.pdbx_seq_one_letter_code
_entity_poly.pdbx_strand_id
1 'polypeptide(L)'
;MNSKLDRYSLMIVSKYFKTMNDFINMVHVCKKYGEIPSMFHYNPIPLKNKKKFFPNIETLYLYNKSDKKIPGYFKYFYDYKVSYQQFLSFQTEDTVFNKVIFDGRDWERYHSFKGATQFSCRCFNSRTAYLPRSLDTTGVTKFEELCFIGNAKLEEIILDSRLTHLPLMCFQMCTNLKAIDLRNVKHVANNCFERCLSLTALTFGEELLSVGRSSFYKCTNIINVTTFGLTKLDTLINLSSSKAFAGIKHDILVSAEDVQKYGKDKAREILTLPIDEIDYDAFSNTTDIEDSQIPRSVTKIGNRAFSNCGIKNLDLTNVTQIGCYGNLDSVTAVTLNRKMQFKHFQYLHNLSKIEFGNSYRNKTFNLKAACYMKSILDANNIIYEQGFVFTKADVTHFGGKVPSYCSRIGGQAFHKADITSIEIPKGVTKISDPIKQCDSLEIIETETFLKCFDLFVENCQKLRELAWRGKGKVCIQNCPNLTAVTFTEIPKQFVSSIDFSYCKKLKEMVIEKMPQNGVFKERVSSYVFDLLKDKSKFVNVVFDNVDENDVPVYMVPDGINIIPKGTFQNRKNLQRVVMPTSLKKIERGAFCGCENLMEVVGMNKEVHIENHAFEKCPFLKSKLLK
;
A
#
# COMPACT_ATOMS: atom_id res chain seq x y z
N MET A 1 -66.58 -11.45 11.59
CA MET A 1 -66.36 -12.85 11.16
C MET A 1 -65.04 -13.32 11.73
N ASN A 2 -65.04 -14.27 12.67
CA ASN A 2 -63.79 -14.87 13.16
C ASN A 2 -63.25 -15.81 12.09
N SER A 3 -62.29 -15.36 11.28
CA SER A 3 -61.59 -16.19 10.31
C SER A 3 -60.76 -17.25 11.06
N LYS A 4 -61.30 -18.45 11.23
CA LYS A 4 -60.55 -19.59 11.74
C LYS A 4 -59.57 -20.05 10.65
N LEU A 5 -58.30 -20.25 11.01
CA LEU A 5 -57.30 -20.78 10.06
C LEU A 5 -57.75 -22.16 9.54
N ASP A 6 -58.01 -22.26 8.24
CA ASP A 6 -58.35 -23.52 7.57
C ASP A 6 -57.10 -24.40 7.39
N ARG A 7 -57.29 -25.64 6.92
CA ARG A 7 -56.20 -26.62 6.78
C ARG A 7 -55.17 -26.25 5.69
N TYR A 8 -55.59 -25.59 4.61
CA TYR A 8 -54.70 -25.19 3.52
C TYR A 8 -53.85 -24.00 3.93
N SER A 9 -54.48 -23.02 4.57
CA SER A 9 -53.79 -21.89 5.20
C SER A 9 -52.74 -22.38 6.20
N LEU A 10 -53.09 -23.36 7.06
CA LEU A 10 -52.11 -23.91 8.00
C LEU A 10 -51.01 -24.74 7.31
N MET A 11 -51.33 -25.50 6.26
CA MET A 11 -50.32 -26.21 5.48
C MET A 11 -49.27 -25.24 4.92
N ILE A 12 -49.69 -24.09 4.37
CA ILE A 12 -48.78 -23.04 3.90
C ILE A 12 -47.90 -22.53 5.05
N VAL A 13 -48.49 -22.22 6.20
CA VAL A 13 -47.75 -21.75 7.39
C VAL A 13 -46.75 -22.81 7.87
N SER A 14 -47.13 -24.09 7.87
CA SER A 14 -46.28 -25.18 8.34
C SER A 14 -45.01 -25.39 7.50
N LYS A 15 -44.95 -24.86 6.27
CA LYS A 15 -43.70 -24.86 5.46
C LYS A 15 -42.56 -24.09 6.12
N TYR A 16 -42.87 -23.20 7.07
CA TYR A 16 -41.90 -22.40 7.80
C TYR A 16 -41.47 -23.02 9.14
N PHE A 17 -42.01 -24.19 9.49
CA PHE A 17 -41.62 -24.91 10.70
C PHE A 17 -40.19 -25.45 10.57
N LYS A 18 -39.45 -25.44 11.67
CA LYS A 18 -38.02 -25.77 11.67
C LYS A 18 -37.74 -27.15 12.23
N THR A 19 -38.63 -27.64 13.08
CA THR A 19 -38.44 -28.88 13.82
C THR A 19 -39.64 -29.79 13.64
N MET A 20 -39.41 -31.09 13.83
CA MET A 20 -40.49 -32.07 13.87
C MET A 20 -41.50 -31.76 14.98
N ASN A 21 -41.05 -31.18 16.09
CA ASN A 21 -41.92 -30.86 17.22
C ASN A 21 -42.97 -29.81 16.86
N ASP A 22 -42.63 -28.87 15.96
CA ASP A 22 -43.58 -27.87 15.46
C ASP A 22 -44.76 -28.54 14.73
N PHE A 23 -44.47 -29.54 13.89
CA PHE A 23 -45.49 -30.31 13.19
C PHE A 23 -46.33 -31.19 14.13
N ILE A 24 -45.68 -31.84 15.10
CA ILE A 24 -46.37 -32.66 16.11
C ILE A 24 -47.33 -31.79 16.92
N ASN A 25 -46.86 -30.65 17.43
CA ASN A 25 -47.67 -29.70 18.18
C ASN A 25 -48.85 -29.20 17.35
N MET A 26 -48.61 -28.85 16.07
CA MET A 26 -49.65 -28.41 15.16
C MET A 26 -50.77 -29.45 15.00
N VAL A 27 -50.42 -30.73 14.82
CA VAL A 27 -51.41 -31.81 14.71
C VAL A 27 -52.17 -32.02 16.02
N HIS A 28 -51.53 -31.81 17.17
CA HIS A 28 -52.19 -31.89 18.49
C HIS A 28 -53.12 -30.72 18.80
N VAL A 29 -52.93 -29.55 18.20
CA VAL A 29 -53.79 -28.37 18.44
C VAL A 29 -55.22 -28.62 17.97
N CYS A 30 -55.43 -29.30 16.83
CA CYS A 30 -56.78 -29.57 16.32
C CYS A 30 -56.81 -30.80 15.43
N LYS A 31 -57.79 -31.69 15.64
CA LYS A 31 -57.97 -32.93 14.83
C LYS A 31 -58.02 -32.66 13.32
N LYS A 32 -58.58 -31.52 12.89
CA LYS A 32 -58.65 -31.13 11.47
C LYS A 32 -57.29 -30.91 10.80
N TYR A 33 -56.21 -30.79 11.58
CA TYR A 33 -54.83 -30.62 11.10
C TYR A 33 -54.07 -31.94 10.97
N GLY A 34 -54.68 -33.07 11.39
CA GLY A 34 -54.04 -34.39 11.34
C GLY A 34 -53.68 -34.88 9.94
N GLU A 35 -54.37 -34.39 8.90
CA GLU A 35 -54.10 -34.74 7.51
C GLU A 35 -52.95 -33.94 6.89
N ILE A 36 -52.52 -32.83 7.50
CA ILE A 36 -51.53 -31.91 6.92
C ILE A 36 -50.19 -32.61 6.60
N PRO A 37 -49.62 -33.50 7.44
CA PRO A 37 -48.39 -34.19 7.08
C PRO A 37 -48.49 -35.02 5.78
N SER A 38 -49.67 -35.55 5.46
CA SER A 38 -49.93 -36.28 4.21
C SER A 38 -50.07 -35.36 2.99
N MET A 39 -50.22 -34.04 3.19
CA MET A 39 -50.31 -33.05 2.09
C MET A 39 -48.93 -32.65 1.52
N PHE A 40 -47.83 -33.08 2.16
CA PHE A 40 -46.48 -32.79 1.72
C PHE A 40 -45.96 -33.87 0.75
N HIS A 41 -45.65 -33.46 -0.49
CA HIS A 41 -44.99 -34.30 -1.50
C HIS A 41 -43.46 -34.15 -1.51
N TYR A 42 -42.93 -33.31 -0.64
CA TYR A 42 -41.50 -33.18 -0.35
C TYR A 42 -41.29 -33.09 1.15
N ASN A 43 -40.11 -33.43 1.66
CA ASN A 43 -39.85 -33.29 3.08
C ASN A 43 -39.71 -31.82 3.48
N PRO A 44 -40.56 -31.25 4.35
CA PRO A 44 -40.44 -29.84 4.75
C PRO A 44 -39.25 -29.58 5.69
N ILE A 45 -38.67 -30.63 6.27
CA ILE A 45 -37.51 -30.61 7.16
C ILE A 45 -36.60 -31.82 6.86
N PRO A 46 -35.32 -31.83 7.28
CA PRO A 46 -34.43 -32.99 7.08
C PRO A 46 -35.00 -34.30 7.66
N LEU A 47 -35.18 -35.31 6.82
CA LEU A 47 -35.67 -36.63 7.23
C LEU A 47 -34.51 -37.50 7.70
N LYS A 48 -34.29 -37.57 9.01
CA LYS A 48 -33.39 -38.58 9.59
C LYS A 48 -34.04 -39.98 9.51
N ASN A 49 -35.01 -40.27 10.40
CA ASN A 49 -35.68 -41.58 10.52
C ASN A 49 -37.23 -41.47 10.55
N LYS A 50 -37.80 -40.36 10.07
CA LYS A 50 -39.21 -40.00 10.31
C LYS A 50 -40.08 -40.05 9.05
N LYS A 51 -39.72 -40.88 8.06
CA LYS A 51 -40.48 -41.06 6.80
C LYS A 51 -41.97 -41.35 7.06
N LYS A 52 -42.28 -42.12 8.12
CA LYS A 52 -43.66 -42.46 8.49
C LYS A 52 -44.55 -41.26 8.83
N PHE A 53 -44.00 -40.15 9.31
CA PHE A 53 -44.80 -38.99 9.69
C PHE A 53 -45.30 -38.20 8.48
N PHE A 54 -44.55 -38.25 7.36
CA PHE A 54 -44.90 -37.61 6.10
C PHE A 54 -45.04 -38.69 5.01
N PRO A 55 -46.21 -39.35 4.92
CA PRO A 55 -46.33 -40.60 4.17
C PRO A 55 -46.23 -40.44 2.65
N ASN A 56 -46.55 -39.26 2.11
CA ASN A 56 -46.68 -39.02 0.67
C ASN A 56 -45.48 -38.28 0.05
N ILE A 57 -44.30 -38.34 0.70
CA ILE A 57 -43.11 -37.68 0.18
C ILE A 57 -42.59 -38.43 -1.05
N GLU A 58 -42.53 -37.71 -2.16
CA GLU A 58 -42.07 -38.17 -3.46
C GLU A 58 -40.71 -37.54 -3.82
N THR A 59 -40.44 -36.33 -3.32
CA THR A 59 -39.20 -35.59 -3.54
C THR A 59 -38.41 -35.43 -2.25
N LEU A 60 -37.16 -35.93 -2.23
CA LEU A 60 -36.26 -35.77 -1.09
C LEU A 60 -35.34 -34.55 -1.27
N TYR A 61 -35.57 -33.51 -0.47
CA TYR A 61 -34.67 -32.39 -0.28
C TYR A 61 -33.58 -32.75 0.75
N LEU A 62 -32.33 -32.63 0.31
CA LEU A 62 -31.14 -32.64 1.12
C LEU A 62 -30.76 -31.18 1.37
N TYR A 63 -31.01 -30.70 2.57
CA TYR A 63 -30.81 -29.30 2.95
C TYR A 63 -29.37 -29.02 3.38
N ASN A 64 -28.65 -30.04 3.85
CA ASN A 64 -27.28 -29.95 4.33
C ASN A 64 -26.41 -31.09 3.79
N LYS A 65 -25.09 -30.87 3.75
CA LYS A 65 -24.10 -31.90 3.34
C LYS A 65 -24.13 -33.17 4.20
N SER A 66 -24.59 -33.06 5.44
CA SER A 66 -24.74 -34.19 6.37
C SER A 66 -26.02 -35.01 6.15
N ASP A 67 -26.98 -34.50 5.37
CA ASP A 67 -28.22 -35.22 5.11
C ASP A 67 -27.92 -36.44 4.24
N LYS A 68 -28.48 -37.59 4.62
CA LYS A 68 -28.23 -38.84 3.91
C LYS A 68 -29.19 -38.97 2.74
N LYS A 69 -28.67 -39.29 1.55
CA LYS A 69 -29.50 -39.74 0.42
C LYS A 69 -30.12 -41.09 0.77
N ILE A 70 -31.44 -41.13 0.92
CA ILE A 70 -32.19 -42.37 1.21
C ILE A 70 -32.84 -42.84 -0.10
N PRO A 71 -32.56 -44.05 -0.62
CA PRO A 71 -33.18 -44.54 -1.85
C PRO A 71 -34.72 -44.64 -1.78
N GLY A 72 -35.38 -44.64 -2.95
CA GLY A 72 -36.82 -44.88 -3.08
C GLY A 72 -37.71 -43.62 -3.19
N TYR A 73 -37.13 -42.46 -3.52
CA TYR A 73 -37.87 -41.26 -3.92
C TYR A 73 -37.76 -41.03 -5.43
N PHE A 74 -38.74 -40.34 -6.01
CA PHE A 74 -38.78 -40.03 -7.44
C PHE A 74 -37.78 -38.96 -7.85
N LYS A 75 -37.50 -38.00 -6.96
CA LYS A 75 -36.52 -36.93 -7.18
C LYS A 75 -35.71 -36.63 -5.92
N TYR A 76 -34.47 -36.20 -6.12
CA TYR A 76 -33.56 -35.77 -5.07
C TYR A 76 -33.08 -34.35 -5.35
N PHE A 77 -33.41 -33.41 -4.44
CA PHE A 77 -32.98 -32.02 -4.53
C PHE A 77 -31.84 -31.75 -3.56
N TYR A 78 -30.68 -31.37 -4.09
CA TYR A 78 -29.54 -30.92 -3.31
C TYR A 78 -29.62 -29.40 -3.13
N ASP A 79 -30.08 -28.96 -1.96
CA ASP A 79 -30.27 -27.54 -1.63
C ASP A 79 -29.15 -26.96 -0.73
N TYR A 80 -27.97 -27.57 -0.75
CA TYR A 80 -26.74 -27.04 -0.16
C TYR A 80 -25.67 -26.84 -1.23
N LYS A 81 -24.59 -26.13 -0.89
CA LYS A 81 -23.46 -25.92 -1.80
C LYS A 81 -22.78 -27.23 -2.15
N VAL A 82 -22.71 -27.56 -3.43
CA VAL A 82 -22.06 -28.75 -3.98
C VAL A 82 -20.90 -28.31 -4.87
N SER A 83 -19.71 -28.89 -4.71
CA SER A 83 -18.60 -28.58 -5.64
C SER A 83 -18.89 -29.18 -7.01
N TYR A 84 -18.33 -28.61 -8.08
CA TYR A 84 -18.57 -29.12 -9.42
C TYR A 84 -18.14 -30.59 -9.58
N GLN A 85 -17.02 -31.00 -9.00
CA GLN A 85 -16.61 -32.40 -8.97
C GLN A 85 -17.65 -33.31 -8.30
N GLN A 86 -18.25 -32.88 -7.18
CA GLN A 86 -19.29 -33.65 -6.51
C GLN A 86 -20.56 -33.73 -7.35
N PHE A 87 -20.95 -32.63 -7.99
CA PHE A 87 -22.06 -32.59 -8.94
C PHE A 87 -21.86 -33.63 -10.05
N LEU A 88 -20.69 -33.64 -10.70
CA LEU A 88 -20.37 -34.63 -11.74
C LEU A 88 -20.43 -36.08 -11.23
N SER A 89 -20.07 -36.31 -9.96
CA SER A 89 -20.11 -37.65 -9.36
C SER A 89 -21.49 -38.10 -8.91
N PHE A 90 -22.38 -37.16 -8.56
CA PHE A 90 -23.69 -37.46 -7.98
C PHE A 90 -24.85 -37.28 -8.96
N GLN A 91 -24.61 -36.65 -10.11
CA GLN A 91 -25.66 -36.39 -11.09
C GLN A 91 -26.21 -37.68 -11.68
N THR A 92 -27.52 -37.79 -11.62
CA THR A 92 -28.38 -38.81 -12.24
C THR A 92 -29.68 -38.14 -12.72
N GLU A 93 -30.49 -38.81 -13.53
CA GLU A 93 -31.72 -38.25 -14.11
C GLU A 93 -32.75 -37.79 -13.05
N ASP A 94 -32.73 -38.40 -11.87
CA ASP A 94 -33.60 -38.12 -10.72
C ASP A 94 -33.04 -37.04 -9.77
N THR A 95 -31.87 -36.45 -10.07
CA THR A 95 -31.22 -35.46 -9.19
C THR A 95 -31.30 -34.03 -9.72
N VAL A 96 -31.47 -33.08 -8.81
CA VAL A 96 -31.47 -31.65 -9.09
C VAL A 96 -30.55 -30.95 -8.09
N PHE A 97 -29.69 -30.06 -8.57
CA PHE A 97 -28.74 -29.33 -7.74
C PHE A 97 -29.00 -27.83 -7.85
N ASN A 98 -29.29 -27.19 -6.73
CA ASN A 98 -29.62 -25.76 -6.72
C ASN A 98 -28.38 -24.86 -6.61
N LYS A 99 -27.26 -25.38 -6.08
CA LYS A 99 -26.08 -24.61 -5.66
C LYS A 99 -24.78 -25.33 -6.04
N VAL A 100 -24.60 -25.62 -7.32
CA VAL A 100 -23.34 -26.13 -7.89
C VAL A 100 -22.35 -24.98 -8.04
N ILE A 101 -21.26 -25.05 -7.28
CA ILE A 101 -20.16 -24.07 -7.26
C ILE A 101 -19.07 -24.53 -8.22
N PHE A 102 -18.72 -23.65 -9.16
CA PHE A 102 -17.68 -23.87 -10.15
C PHE A 102 -16.53 -22.88 -9.93
N ASP A 103 -15.30 -23.39 -9.93
CA ASP A 103 -14.08 -22.60 -9.74
C ASP A 103 -13.09 -22.69 -10.91
N GLY A 104 -12.02 -21.89 -10.85
CA GLY A 104 -11.03 -21.84 -11.93
C GLY A 104 -10.30 -23.16 -12.16
N ARG A 105 -10.14 -23.99 -11.12
CA ARG A 105 -9.53 -25.32 -11.24
C ARG A 105 -10.48 -26.29 -11.93
N ASP A 106 -11.79 -26.13 -11.72
CA ASP A 106 -12.79 -26.87 -12.47
C ASP A 106 -12.72 -26.52 -13.96
N TRP A 107 -12.50 -25.25 -14.32
CA TRP A 107 -12.28 -24.87 -15.73
C TRP A 107 -11.02 -25.52 -16.32
N GLU A 108 -9.89 -25.45 -15.62
CA GLU A 108 -8.64 -26.08 -16.06
C GLU A 108 -8.78 -27.59 -16.27
N ARG A 109 -9.61 -28.25 -15.47
CA ARG A 109 -9.81 -29.69 -15.54
C ARG A 109 -10.83 -30.12 -16.58
N TYR A 110 -11.96 -29.42 -16.66
CA TYR A 110 -13.14 -29.89 -17.38
C TYR A 110 -13.46 -29.08 -18.64
N HIS A 111 -12.97 -27.84 -18.75
CA HIS A 111 -13.23 -26.92 -19.87
C HIS A 111 -14.74 -26.73 -20.20
N SER A 112 -15.59 -26.97 -19.21
CA SER A 112 -17.04 -26.90 -19.31
C SER A 112 -17.63 -26.71 -17.92
N PHE A 113 -18.61 -25.82 -17.82
CA PHE A 113 -19.36 -25.52 -16.59
C PHE A 113 -20.84 -25.93 -16.72
N LYS A 114 -21.18 -26.86 -17.63
CA LYS A 114 -22.57 -27.32 -17.80
C LYS A 114 -23.12 -27.88 -16.47
N GLY A 115 -24.24 -27.31 -16.01
CA GLY A 115 -24.85 -27.66 -14.73
C GLY A 115 -24.32 -26.88 -13.52
N ALA A 116 -23.28 -26.05 -13.70
CA ALA A 116 -22.91 -25.05 -12.71
C ALA A 116 -24.04 -24.03 -12.53
N THR A 117 -24.23 -23.57 -11.30
CA THR A 117 -25.24 -22.55 -10.96
C THR A 117 -24.61 -21.28 -10.41
N GLN A 118 -23.34 -21.36 -10.01
CA GLN A 118 -22.59 -20.25 -9.43
C GLN A 118 -21.10 -20.34 -9.80
N PHE A 119 -20.51 -19.20 -10.17
CA PHE A 119 -19.06 -19.06 -10.29
C PHE A 119 -18.45 -18.48 -9.02
N SER A 120 -17.33 -19.05 -8.61
CA SER A 120 -16.58 -18.62 -7.43
C SER A 120 -15.64 -17.44 -7.71
N CYS A 121 -15.04 -16.91 -6.64
CA CYS A 121 -14.10 -15.79 -6.73
C CYS A 121 -12.95 -16.09 -7.71
N ARG A 122 -12.68 -15.16 -8.63
CA ARG A 122 -11.60 -15.29 -9.65
C ARG A 122 -11.69 -16.52 -10.57
N CYS A 123 -12.88 -17.09 -10.75
CA CYS A 123 -13.09 -18.29 -11.58
C CYS A 123 -12.50 -18.19 -13.00
N PHE A 124 -12.67 -17.06 -13.66
CA PHE A 124 -12.23 -16.78 -15.03
C PHE A 124 -11.30 -15.55 -15.11
N ASN A 125 -10.32 -15.47 -14.21
CA ASN A 125 -9.40 -14.33 -14.13
C ASN A 125 -8.40 -14.24 -15.31
N SER A 126 -7.46 -13.29 -15.24
CA SER A 126 -6.44 -13.02 -16.27
C SER A 126 -5.55 -14.21 -16.65
N ARG A 127 -5.44 -15.24 -15.81
CA ARG A 127 -4.64 -16.45 -16.04
C ARG A 127 -5.42 -17.56 -16.73
N THR A 128 -6.73 -17.41 -16.93
CA THR A 128 -7.57 -18.47 -17.48
C THR A 128 -7.16 -18.82 -18.91
N ALA A 129 -6.68 -20.05 -19.08
CA ALA A 129 -6.37 -20.62 -20.39
C ALA A 129 -7.66 -21.05 -21.11
N TYR A 130 -7.61 -21.05 -22.44
CA TYR A 130 -8.67 -21.60 -23.32
C TYR A 130 -10.09 -21.04 -23.16
N LEU A 131 -10.30 -19.93 -22.45
CA LEU A 131 -11.62 -19.28 -22.42
C LEU A 131 -11.99 -18.79 -23.84
N PRO A 132 -13.20 -19.12 -24.35
CA PRO A 132 -13.67 -18.58 -25.62
C PRO A 132 -13.87 -17.06 -25.53
N ARG A 133 -13.93 -16.41 -26.70
CA ARG A 133 -14.18 -14.96 -26.80
C ARG A 133 -15.61 -14.59 -26.45
N SER A 134 -16.57 -15.47 -26.71
CA SER A 134 -17.98 -15.31 -26.33
C SER A 134 -18.35 -16.40 -25.33
N LEU A 135 -19.02 -16.02 -24.24
CA LEU A 135 -19.37 -16.92 -23.14
C LEU A 135 -20.86 -16.82 -22.81
N ASP A 136 -21.60 -17.91 -22.97
CA ASP A 136 -22.99 -18.02 -22.51
C ASP A 136 -23.03 -18.59 -21.09
N THR A 137 -23.52 -17.79 -20.15
CA THR A 137 -23.64 -18.18 -18.74
C THR A 137 -25.04 -18.60 -18.33
N THR A 138 -25.92 -18.91 -19.29
CA THR A 138 -27.26 -19.45 -19.03
C THR A 138 -27.20 -20.66 -18.09
N GLY A 139 -27.99 -20.63 -17.02
CA GLY A 139 -27.95 -21.57 -15.90
C GLY A 139 -27.17 -21.07 -14.68
N VAL A 140 -26.25 -20.11 -14.86
CA VAL A 140 -25.39 -19.57 -13.80
C VAL A 140 -26.01 -18.29 -13.23
N THR A 141 -26.66 -18.42 -12.08
CA THR A 141 -27.48 -17.36 -11.47
C THR A 141 -26.71 -16.49 -10.48
N LYS A 142 -25.44 -16.79 -10.23
CA LYS A 142 -24.61 -16.05 -9.26
C LYS A 142 -23.14 -16.04 -9.64
N PHE A 143 -22.52 -14.87 -9.54
CA PHE A 143 -21.06 -14.71 -9.56
C PHE A 143 -20.57 -14.26 -8.17
N GLU A 144 -19.36 -14.68 -7.81
CA GLU A 144 -18.62 -14.11 -6.68
C GLU A 144 -17.61 -13.04 -7.14
N GLU A 145 -17.05 -12.30 -6.18
CA GLU A 145 -16.15 -11.18 -6.43
C GLU A 145 -15.02 -11.53 -7.39
N LEU A 146 -14.63 -10.59 -8.24
CA LEU A 146 -13.48 -10.73 -9.14
C LEU A 146 -13.60 -11.88 -10.15
N CYS A 147 -14.80 -12.43 -10.40
CA CYS A 147 -15.00 -13.63 -11.21
C CYS A 147 -14.25 -13.61 -12.55
N PHE A 148 -14.28 -12.49 -13.28
CA PHE A 148 -13.64 -12.31 -14.59
C PHE A 148 -12.46 -11.31 -14.56
N ILE A 149 -11.89 -10.99 -13.39
CA ILE A 149 -10.88 -9.92 -13.28
C ILE A 149 -9.70 -10.12 -14.24
N GLY A 150 -9.41 -9.08 -15.03
CA GLY A 150 -8.30 -9.01 -15.96
C GLY A 150 -8.43 -9.96 -17.14
N ASN A 151 -9.61 -10.52 -17.41
CA ASN A 151 -9.80 -11.43 -18.53
C ASN A 151 -9.77 -10.66 -19.86
N ALA A 152 -8.60 -10.63 -20.49
CA ALA A 152 -8.38 -9.97 -21.77
C ALA A 152 -8.81 -10.82 -22.99
N LYS A 153 -9.44 -11.99 -22.82
CA LYS A 153 -9.93 -12.81 -23.94
C LYS A 153 -11.43 -12.65 -24.17
N LEU A 154 -12.18 -12.39 -23.11
CA LEU A 154 -13.64 -12.24 -23.15
C LEU A 154 -14.01 -10.98 -23.95
N GLU A 155 -14.66 -11.17 -25.09
CA GLU A 155 -15.20 -10.12 -25.96
C GLU A 155 -16.71 -9.93 -25.75
N GLU A 156 -17.43 -11.00 -25.43
CA GLU A 156 -18.88 -11.03 -25.24
C GLU A 156 -19.27 -11.99 -24.12
N ILE A 157 -20.31 -11.64 -23.36
CA ILE A 157 -20.90 -12.52 -22.35
C ILE A 157 -22.42 -12.37 -22.33
N ILE A 158 -23.11 -13.50 -22.35
CA ILE A 158 -24.56 -13.58 -22.17
C ILE A 158 -24.83 -13.95 -20.71
N LEU A 159 -25.53 -13.07 -20.00
CA LEU A 159 -25.89 -13.26 -18.59
C LEU A 159 -27.22 -14.02 -18.46
N ASP A 160 -27.30 -14.95 -17.51
CA ASP A 160 -28.58 -15.59 -17.15
C ASP A 160 -29.59 -14.53 -16.68
N SER A 161 -30.85 -14.67 -17.08
CA SER A 161 -31.91 -13.71 -16.74
C SER A 161 -32.22 -13.62 -15.25
N ARG A 162 -31.80 -14.58 -14.44
CA ARG A 162 -31.96 -14.59 -12.98
C ARG A 162 -30.73 -14.02 -12.24
N LEU A 163 -29.65 -13.70 -12.95
CA LEU A 163 -28.47 -13.05 -12.37
C LEU A 163 -28.78 -11.58 -12.07
N THR A 164 -29.24 -11.32 -10.85
CA THR A 164 -29.69 -9.98 -10.42
C THR A 164 -28.58 -9.10 -9.84
N HIS A 165 -27.39 -9.66 -9.59
CA HIS A 165 -26.30 -8.96 -8.90
C HIS A 165 -24.96 -9.24 -9.57
N LEU A 166 -24.22 -8.18 -9.89
CA LEU A 166 -22.81 -8.26 -10.29
C LEU A 166 -21.91 -7.82 -9.13
N PRO A 167 -20.98 -8.69 -8.67
CA PRO A 167 -20.18 -8.46 -7.47
C PRO A 167 -18.98 -7.53 -7.72
N LEU A 168 -18.26 -7.22 -6.63
CA LEU A 168 -17.11 -6.30 -6.63
C LEU A 168 -16.10 -6.69 -7.72
N MET A 169 -15.72 -5.71 -8.56
CA MET A 169 -14.67 -5.86 -9.57
C MET A 169 -14.85 -7.05 -10.53
N CYS A 170 -16.09 -7.50 -10.76
CA CYS A 170 -16.38 -8.74 -11.48
C CYS A 170 -15.71 -8.81 -12.87
N PHE A 171 -15.79 -7.74 -13.66
CA PHE A 171 -15.20 -7.60 -14.99
C PHE A 171 -14.09 -6.55 -15.06
N GLN A 172 -13.49 -6.19 -13.92
CA GLN A 172 -12.41 -5.19 -13.90
C GLN A 172 -11.29 -5.65 -14.84
N MET A 173 -10.80 -4.75 -15.69
CA MET A 173 -9.74 -5.01 -16.68
C MET A 173 -10.08 -6.12 -17.69
N CYS A 174 -11.36 -6.41 -17.95
CA CYS A 174 -11.77 -7.14 -19.15
C CYS A 174 -11.62 -6.24 -20.38
N THR A 175 -10.37 -6.03 -20.84
CA THR A 175 -10.02 -4.99 -21.81
C THR A 175 -10.63 -5.21 -23.20
N ASN A 176 -11.04 -6.43 -23.52
CA ASN A 176 -11.61 -6.80 -24.82
C ASN A 176 -13.14 -6.93 -24.81
N LEU A 177 -13.80 -6.82 -23.65
CA LEU A 177 -15.26 -6.89 -23.55
C LEU A 177 -15.90 -5.73 -24.31
N LYS A 178 -16.71 -6.03 -25.33
CA LYS A 178 -17.24 -5.05 -26.29
C LYS A 178 -18.60 -4.48 -25.89
N ALA A 179 -19.46 -5.32 -25.32
CA ALA A 179 -20.80 -4.96 -24.92
C ALA A 179 -21.21 -5.76 -23.68
N ILE A 180 -22.11 -5.20 -22.88
CA ILE A 180 -22.76 -5.93 -21.79
C ILE A 180 -24.24 -5.56 -21.66
N ASP A 181 -25.09 -6.58 -21.55
CA ASP A 181 -26.51 -6.43 -21.31
C ASP A 181 -26.83 -6.63 -19.83
N LEU A 182 -27.27 -5.55 -19.16
CA LEU A 182 -27.59 -5.51 -17.74
C LEU A 182 -29.11 -5.39 -17.51
N ARG A 183 -29.95 -5.73 -18.49
CA ARG A 183 -31.41 -5.54 -18.37
C ARG A 183 -32.06 -6.26 -17.18
N ASN A 184 -31.48 -7.37 -16.73
CA ASN A 184 -31.98 -8.17 -15.62
C ASN A 184 -31.19 -7.95 -14.31
N VAL A 185 -30.17 -7.08 -14.33
CA VAL A 185 -29.29 -6.83 -13.19
C VAL A 185 -29.86 -5.68 -12.35
N LYS A 186 -30.10 -5.93 -11.06
CA LYS A 186 -30.60 -4.96 -10.09
C LYS A 186 -29.48 -4.18 -9.41
N HIS A 187 -28.34 -4.83 -9.18
CA HIS A 187 -27.21 -4.26 -8.48
C HIS A 187 -25.90 -4.54 -9.19
N VAL A 188 -25.14 -3.48 -9.48
CA VAL A 188 -23.77 -3.57 -9.96
C VAL A 188 -22.85 -3.05 -8.85
N ALA A 189 -21.92 -3.84 -8.35
CA ALA A 189 -21.01 -3.40 -7.29
C ALA A 189 -19.92 -2.46 -7.82
N ASN A 190 -19.13 -1.89 -6.89
CA ASN A 190 -18.03 -0.95 -7.20
C ASN A 190 -17.02 -1.57 -8.18
N ASN A 191 -16.45 -0.74 -9.05
CA ASN A 191 -15.37 -1.10 -9.97
C ASN A 191 -15.68 -2.28 -10.91
N CYS A 192 -16.95 -2.65 -11.08
CA CYS A 192 -17.35 -3.87 -11.79
C CYS A 192 -16.79 -3.96 -13.22
N PHE A 193 -16.82 -2.86 -13.98
CA PHE A 193 -16.31 -2.78 -15.35
C PHE A 193 -15.12 -1.83 -15.48
N GLU A 194 -14.43 -1.54 -14.37
CA GLU A 194 -13.31 -0.61 -14.39
C GLU A 194 -12.25 -1.05 -15.43
N ARG A 195 -11.79 -0.13 -16.27
CA ARG A 195 -10.81 -0.37 -17.34
C ARG A 195 -11.25 -1.43 -18.37
N CYS A 196 -12.55 -1.60 -18.60
CA CYS A 196 -13.06 -2.28 -19.81
C CYS A 196 -12.87 -1.39 -21.04
N LEU A 197 -11.65 -1.35 -21.57
CA LEU A 197 -11.24 -0.39 -22.60
C LEU A 197 -11.95 -0.57 -23.95
N SER A 198 -12.42 -1.77 -24.29
CA SER A 198 -13.17 -2.02 -25.54
C SER A 198 -14.68 -1.90 -25.39
N LEU A 199 -15.20 -1.54 -24.22
CA LEU A 199 -16.63 -1.52 -23.95
C LEU A 199 -17.27 -0.33 -24.66
N THR A 200 -18.11 -0.62 -25.66
CA THR A 200 -18.75 0.36 -26.55
C THR A 200 -20.25 0.47 -26.33
N ALA A 201 -20.89 -0.60 -25.85
CA ALA A 201 -22.35 -0.66 -25.68
C ALA A 201 -22.78 -1.19 -24.30
N LEU A 202 -23.79 -0.54 -23.72
CA LEU A 202 -24.43 -0.91 -22.46
C LEU A 202 -25.95 -0.93 -22.62
N THR A 203 -26.60 -1.89 -21.97
CA THR A 203 -28.06 -1.90 -21.82
C THR A 203 -28.41 -1.97 -20.34
N PHE A 204 -29.19 -1.01 -19.82
CA PHE A 204 -29.72 -1.02 -18.45
C PHE A 204 -31.21 -1.33 -18.45
N GLY A 205 -31.68 -2.11 -17.47
CA GLY A 205 -33.09 -2.44 -17.29
C GLY A 205 -33.84 -1.48 -16.37
N GLU A 206 -35.16 -1.62 -16.34
CA GLU A 206 -36.07 -0.84 -15.48
C GLU A 206 -35.88 -1.16 -13.98
N GLU A 207 -35.42 -2.37 -13.66
CA GLU A 207 -35.24 -2.85 -12.28
C GLU A 207 -33.86 -2.51 -11.67
N LEU A 208 -33.04 -1.70 -12.35
CA LEU A 208 -31.72 -1.31 -11.84
C LEU A 208 -31.87 -0.40 -10.60
N LEU A 209 -31.41 -0.88 -9.44
CA LEU A 209 -31.53 -0.18 -8.16
C LEU A 209 -30.25 0.57 -7.79
N SER A 210 -29.08 0.01 -8.11
CA SER A 210 -27.81 0.68 -7.82
C SER A 210 -26.66 0.26 -8.73
N VAL A 211 -25.79 1.23 -9.01
CA VAL A 211 -24.49 1.03 -9.64
C VAL A 211 -23.42 1.56 -8.70
N GLY A 212 -22.42 0.73 -8.45
CA GLY A 212 -21.32 1.05 -7.56
C GLY A 212 -20.52 2.25 -8.05
N ARG A 213 -19.82 2.89 -7.12
CA ARG A 213 -18.89 3.96 -7.45
C ARG A 213 -17.80 3.41 -8.36
N SER A 214 -17.41 4.19 -9.37
CA SER A 214 -16.32 3.87 -10.30
C SER A 214 -16.53 2.58 -11.12
N SER A 215 -17.77 2.05 -11.22
CA SER A 215 -18.03 0.83 -11.99
C SER A 215 -17.65 0.96 -13.46
N PHE A 216 -17.67 2.17 -14.03
CA PHE A 216 -17.23 2.48 -15.40
C PHE A 216 -15.97 3.36 -15.43
N TYR A 217 -15.17 3.35 -14.36
CA TYR A 217 -13.92 4.12 -14.29
C TYR A 217 -12.94 3.64 -15.36
N LYS A 218 -12.39 4.58 -16.13
CA LYS A 218 -11.56 4.39 -17.31
C LYS A 218 -12.21 3.57 -18.44
N CYS A 219 -13.54 3.53 -18.51
CA CYS A 219 -14.27 3.07 -19.71
C CYS A 219 -14.46 4.25 -20.66
N THR A 220 -13.46 4.55 -21.49
CA THR A 220 -13.44 5.76 -22.34
C THR A 220 -14.04 5.57 -23.74
N ASN A 221 -14.59 4.39 -24.05
CA ASN A 221 -15.08 4.02 -25.38
C ASN A 221 -16.57 3.70 -25.45
N ILE A 222 -17.35 3.95 -24.39
CA ILE A 222 -18.80 3.73 -24.41
C ILE A 222 -19.42 4.79 -25.30
N ILE A 223 -20.10 4.36 -26.36
CA ILE A 223 -20.76 5.23 -27.34
C ILE A 223 -22.27 5.01 -27.39
N ASN A 224 -22.75 3.83 -26.98
CA ASN A 224 -24.15 3.46 -27.02
C ASN A 224 -24.62 3.02 -25.62
N VAL A 225 -25.57 3.74 -25.04
CA VAL A 225 -26.28 3.32 -23.81
C VAL A 225 -27.76 3.22 -24.13
N THR A 226 -28.32 2.03 -23.94
CA THR A 226 -29.77 1.80 -24.00
C THR A 226 -30.31 1.71 -22.57
N THR A 227 -31.42 2.38 -22.30
CA THR A 227 -32.10 2.32 -21.01
C THR A 227 -33.61 2.41 -21.17
N PHE A 228 -34.35 1.90 -20.19
CA PHE A 228 -35.80 1.92 -20.12
C PHE A 228 -36.23 2.78 -18.92
N GLY A 229 -36.20 4.11 -19.08
CA GLY A 229 -36.68 5.04 -18.04
C GLY A 229 -35.69 5.43 -16.94
N LEU A 230 -34.43 5.03 -17.01
CA LEU A 230 -33.41 5.49 -16.05
C LEU A 230 -33.08 6.96 -16.29
N THR A 231 -33.23 7.79 -15.26
CA THR A 231 -32.98 9.24 -15.34
C THR A 231 -31.76 9.70 -14.53
N LYS A 232 -31.20 8.82 -13.69
CA LYS A 232 -30.07 9.14 -12.81
C LYS A 232 -29.20 7.92 -12.55
N LEU A 233 -27.89 8.13 -12.52
CA LEU A 233 -26.88 7.16 -12.11
C LEU A 233 -25.92 7.82 -11.12
N ASP A 234 -25.86 7.29 -9.90
CA ASP A 234 -24.94 7.74 -8.85
C ASP A 234 -23.54 7.09 -9.01
N THR A 235 -22.93 7.23 -10.18
CA THR A 235 -21.58 6.72 -10.50
C THR A 235 -20.80 7.68 -11.39
N LEU A 236 -19.47 7.51 -11.42
CA LEU A 236 -18.57 8.30 -12.25
C LEU A 236 -18.50 7.73 -13.66
N ILE A 237 -18.69 8.58 -14.66
CA ILE A 237 -18.54 8.27 -16.07
C ILE A 237 -17.38 9.09 -16.64
N ASN A 238 -16.50 8.45 -17.41
CA ASN A 238 -15.42 9.16 -18.10
C ASN A 238 -15.97 10.18 -19.10
N LEU A 239 -15.30 11.32 -19.23
CA LEU A 239 -15.69 12.39 -20.12
C LEU A 239 -15.92 11.92 -21.56
N SER A 240 -15.04 11.05 -22.08
CA SER A 240 -15.17 10.52 -23.45
C SER A 240 -16.43 9.67 -23.66
N SER A 241 -17.00 9.13 -22.60
CA SER A 241 -18.19 8.27 -22.62
C SER A 241 -19.46 8.99 -22.17
N SER A 242 -19.34 10.14 -21.49
CA SER A 242 -20.46 10.89 -20.90
C SER A 242 -21.58 11.19 -21.89
N LYS A 243 -21.26 11.48 -23.15
CA LYS A 243 -22.24 11.74 -24.23
C LYS A 243 -23.17 10.56 -24.49
N ALA A 244 -22.69 9.32 -24.30
CA ALA A 244 -23.51 8.12 -24.48
C ALA A 244 -24.61 8.02 -23.40
N PHE A 245 -24.42 8.66 -22.26
CA PHE A 245 -25.37 8.71 -21.14
C PHE A 245 -26.29 9.95 -21.19
N ALA A 246 -26.52 10.52 -22.38
CA ALA A 246 -27.40 11.67 -22.55
C ALA A 246 -28.81 11.39 -21.97
N GLY A 247 -29.35 12.33 -21.20
CA GLY A 247 -30.64 12.19 -20.51
C GLY A 247 -30.58 11.47 -19.16
N ILE A 248 -29.42 10.90 -18.79
CA ILE A 248 -29.19 10.28 -17.48
C ILE A 248 -28.29 11.21 -16.68
N LYS A 249 -28.75 11.72 -15.53
CA LYS A 249 -27.89 12.54 -14.65
C LYS A 249 -26.80 11.67 -14.02
N HIS A 250 -25.54 12.07 -14.17
CA HIS A 250 -24.37 11.36 -13.64
C HIS A 250 -23.21 12.33 -13.36
N ASP A 251 -22.24 11.89 -12.57
CA ASP A 251 -21.02 12.65 -12.29
C ASP A 251 -19.96 12.34 -13.36
N ILE A 252 -19.24 13.37 -13.83
CA ILE A 252 -18.23 13.27 -14.89
C ILE A 252 -16.82 13.27 -14.30
N LEU A 253 -16.03 12.28 -14.72
CA LEU A 253 -14.60 12.18 -14.45
C LEU A 253 -13.78 12.46 -15.71
N VAL A 254 -12.72 13.26 -15.59
CA VAL A 254 -11.70 13.39 -16.65
C VAL A 254 -10.44 12.62 -16.27
N SER A 255 -10.04 11.65 -17.09
CA SER A 255 -8.77 10.95 -16.94
C SER A 255 -7.71 11.36 -17.97
N ALA A 256 -6.47 10.93 -17.77
CA ALA A 256 -5.38 11.16 -18.74
C ALA A 256 -5.70 10.54 -20.11
N GLU A 257 -6.40 9.40 -20.13
CA GLU A 257 -6.89 8.76 -21.34
C GLU A 257 -7.96 9.61 -22.05
N ASP A 258 -8.82 10.31 -21.31
CA ASP A 258 -9.76 11.26 -21.90
C ASP A 258 -9.02 12.43 -22.55
N VAL A 259 -8.08 13.05 -21.83
CA VAL A 259 -7.28 14.17 -22.38
C VAL A 259 -6.48 13.75 -23.61
N GLN A 260 -5.90 12.55 -23.60
CA GLN A 260 -5.22 11.99 -24.78
C GLN A 260 -6.17 11.80 -25.98
N LYS A 261 -7.39 11.33 -25.74
CA LYS A 261 -8.39 11.06 -26.78
C LYS A 261 -8.96 12.34 -27.40
N TYR A 262 -9.17 13.38 -26.60
CA TYR A 262 -9.60 14.70 -27.09
C TYR A 262 -8.47 15.46 -27.78
N GLY A 263 -7.22 15.23 -27.36
CA GLY A 263 -6.05 16.02 -27.76
C GLY A 263 -5.62 16.94 -26.63
N LYS A 264 -4.31 16.95 -26.30
CA LYS A 264 -3.76 17.80 -25.23
C LYS A 264 -3.91 19.30 -25.52
N ASP A 265 -3.91 19.67 -26.79
CA ASP A 265 -4.18 21.01 -27.31
C ASP A 265 -5.61 21.50 -26.96
N LYS A 266 -6.55 20.60 -26.72
CA LYS A 266 -7.93 20.90 -26.33
C LYS A 266 -8.17 20.91 -24.83
N ALA A 267 -7.14 20.82 -24.00
CA ALA A 267 -7.30 20.79 -22.55
C ALA A 267 -8.10 21.98 -21.99
N ARG A 268 -7.95 23.16 -22.60
CA ARG A 268 -8.74 24.35 -22.25
C ARG A 268 -10.23 24.12 -22.48
N GLU A 269 -10.60 23.57 -23.64
CA GLU A 269 -11.99 23.25 -23.98
C GLU A 269 -12.56 22.21 -23.02
N ILE A 270 -11.79 21.17 -22.69
CA ILE A 270 -12.20 20.14 -21.73
C ILE A 270 -12.59 20.79 -20.40
N LEU A 271 -11.77 21.71 -19.89
CA LEU A 271 -12.01 22.39 -18.62
C LEU A 271 -13.20 23.36 -18.64
N THR A 272 -13.80 23.66 -19.80
CA THR A 272 -15.08 24.39 -19.86
C THR A 272 -16.31 23.50 -19.67
N LEU A 273 -16.13 22.17 -19.67
CA LEU A 273 -17.20 21.20 -19.53
C LEU A 273 -17.61 21.02 -18.06
N PRO A 274 -18.85 20.58 -17.77
CA PRO A 274 -19.33 20.35 -16.41
C PRO A 274 -18.70 19.07 -15.82
N ILE A 275 -17.45 19.18 -15.36
CA ILE A 275 -16.66 18.08 -14.80
C ILE A 275 -16.76 18.09 -13.27
N ASP A 276 -16.94 16.92 -12.66
CA ASP A 276 -17.06 16.77 -11.20
C ASP A 276 -15.75 16.29 -10.54
N GLU A 277 -15.01 15.41 -11.23
CA GLU A 277 -13.74 14.86 -10.74
C GLU A 277 -12.64 14.88 -11.82
N ILE A 278 -11.41 15.17 -11.41
CA ILE A 278 -10.21 15.10 -12.26
C ILE A 278 -9.31 13.99 -11.72
N ASP A 279 -8.95 13.04 -12.57
CA ASP A 279 -8.18 11.86 -12.19
C ASP A 279 -6.68 12.14 -11.99
N TYR A 280 -5.95 11.13 -11.53
CA TYR A 280 -4.49 11.19 -11.46
C TYR A 280 -3.86 11.48 -12.83
N ASP A 281 -2.82 12.33 -12.84
CA ASP A 281 -2.05 12.72 -14.02
C ASP A 281 -2.87 13.25 -15.22
N ALA A 282 -4.18 13.56 -15.06
CA ALA A 282 -5.09 13.82 -16.16
C ALA A 282 -4.59 14.90 -17.14
N PHE A 283 -4.12 16.02 -16.60
CA PHE A 283 -3.57 17.14 -17.36
C PHE A 283 -2.06 17.28 -17.19
N SER A 284 -1.35 16.24 -16.73
CA SER A 284 0.09 16.31 -16.49
C SER A 284 0.87 16.71 -17.76
N ASN A 285 1.77 17.69 -17.61
CA ASN A 285 2.55 18.32 -18.68
C ASN A 285 1.67 19.06 -19.72
N THR A 286 0.59 19.69 -19.28
CA THR A 286 -0.25 20.54 -20.16
C THR A 286 -0.01 22.00 -19.80
N THR A 287 0.93 22.63 -20.48
CA THR A 287 1.43 23.98 -20.17
C THR A 287 0.41 25.08 -20.41
N ASP A 288 -0.56 24.83 -21.29
CA ASP A 288 -1.47 25.86 -21.79
C ASP A 288 -2.68 26.08 -20.87
N ILE A 289 -2.81 25.33 -19.76
CA ILE A 289 -3.93 25.49 -18.82
C ILE A 289 -3.69 26.72 -17.94
N GLU A 290 -4.70 27.60 -17.89
CA GLU A 290 -4.74 28.77 -17.03
C GLU A 290 -5.74 28.61 -15.87
N ASP A 291 -5.54 29.43 -14.83
CA ASP A 291 -6.23 29.40 -13.55
C ASP A 291 -7.76 29.43 -13.61
N SER A 292 -8.29 30.33 -14.45
CA SER A 292 -9.71 30.63 -14.56
C SER A 292 -10.53 29.49 -15.16
N GLN A 293 -9.87 28.44 -15.63
CA GLN A 293 -10.48 27.38 -16.41
C GLN A 293 -10.92 26.19 -15.56
N ILE A 294 -10.44 26.01 -14.32
CA ILE A 294 -10.88 24.85 -13.51
C ILE A 294 -12.39 24.99 -13.21
N PRO A 295 -13.24 24.04 -13.67
CA PRO A 295 -14.67 24.17 -13.51
C PRO A 295 -15.08 24.20 -12.04
N ARG A 296 -16.02 25.09 -11.70
CA ARG A 296 -16.57 25.20 -10.33
C ARG A 296 -17.26 23.93 -9.84
N SER A 297 -17.70 23.04 -10.74
CA SER A 297 -18.28 21.74 -10.39
C SER A 297 -17.25 20.76 -9.84
N VAL A 298 -15.94 20.97 -10.07
CA VAL A 298 -14.90 20.03 -9.64
C VAL A 298 -14.82 19.98 -8.11
N THR A 299 -15.09 18.79 -7.57
CA THR A 299 -15.02 18.55 -6.12
C THR A 299 -13.83 17.68 -5.71
N LYS A 300 -13.21 16.97 -6.67
CA LYS A 300 -12.02 16.14 -6.42
C LYS A 300 -10.98 16.26 -7.53
N ILE A 301 -9.71 16.34 -7.12
CA ILE A 301 -8.56 16.39 -8.03
C ILE A 301 -7.55 15.29 -7.62
N GLY A 302 -7.15 14.45 -8.57
CA GLY A 302 -6.24 13.33 -8.35
C GLY A 302 -4.78 13.74 -8.18
N ASN A 303 -3.94 12.76 -7.82
CA ASN A 303 -2.49 12.99 -7.67
C ASN A 303 -1.89 13.48 -8.98
N ARG A 304 -1.01 14.50 -8.93
CA ARG A 304 -0.30 15.04 -10.11
C ARG A 304 -1.21 15.47 -11.28
N ALA A 305 -2.51 15.64 -11.06
CA ALA A 305 -3.47 15.97 -12.11
C ALA A 305 -3.02 17.17 -12.95
N PHE A 306 -2.44 18.17 -12.31
CA PHE A 306 -1.92 19.39 -12.94
C PHE A 306 -0.39 19.53 -12.82
N SER A 307 0.35 18.42 -12.66
CA SER A 307 1.82 18.46 -12.60
C SER A 307 2.39 19.11 -13.86
N ASN A 308 3.36 20.02 -13.71
CA ASN A 308 4.00 20.75 -14.82
C ASN A 308 3.00 21.54 -15.71
N CYS A 309 1.89 22.02 -15.15
CA CYS A 309 0.96 22.93 -15.85
C CYS A 309 1.31 24.41 -15.60
N GLY A 310 0.81 25.31 -16.45
CA GLY A 310 1.03 26.76 -16.35
C GLY A 310 0.21 27.51 -15.28
N ILE A 311 -0.42 26.78 -14.35
CA ILE A 311 -1.37 27.32 -13.35
C ILE A 311 -0.64 28.17 -12.31
N LYS A 312 -1.01 29.44 -12.17
CA LYS A 312 -0.46 30.40 -11.20
C LYS A 312 -1.36 30.59 -9.97
N ASN A 313 -2.66 30.68 -10.16
CA ASN A 313 -3.69 30.88 -9.15
C ASN A 313 -4.63 29.66 -9.13
N LEU A 314 -4.40 28.74 -8.21
CA LEU A 314 -5.20 27.52 -8.11
C LEU A 314 -6.47 27.78 -7.30
N ASP A 315 -7.63 27.87 -7.96
CA ASP A 315 -8.93 28.01 -7.27
C ASP A 315 -9.45 26.65 -6.78
N LEU A 316 -9.50 26.47 -5.46
CA LEU A 316 -10.01 25.26 -4.79
C LEU A 316 -11.30 25.53 -4.01
N THR A 317 -12.03 26.59 -4.33
CA THR A 317 -13.24 27.02 -3.60
C THR A 317 -14.27 25.89 -3.47
N ASN A 318 -14.40 25.01 -4.46
CA ASN A 318 -15.36 23.89 -4.45
C ASN A 318 -14.72 22.50 -4.26
N VAL A 319 -13.38 22.43 -4.19
CA VAL A 319 -12.65 21.17 -4.09
C VAL A 319 -12.62 20.67 -2.66
N THR A 320 -13.11 19.46 -2.43
CA THR A 320 -13.15 18.82 -1.11
C THR A 320 -11.96 17.89 -0.87
N GLN A 321 -11.40 17.34 -1.95
CA GLN A 321 -10.28 16.41 -1.90
C GLN A 321 -9.29 16.70 -3.03
N ILE A 322 -8.01 16.75 -2.70
CA ILE A 322 -6.93 16.90 -3.66
C ILE A 322 -5.77 15.94 -3.37
N GLY A 323 -5.28 15.28 -4.41
CA GLY A 323 -4.21 14.29 -4.35
C GLY A 323 -2.82 14.88 -4.10
N CYS A 324 -1.84 14.00 -3.89
CA CYS A 324 -0.43 14.35 -3.70
C CYS A 324 0.15 15.01 -4.96
N TYR A 325 0.91 16.08 -4.75
CA TYR A 325 1.52 16.86 -5.81
C TYR A 325 2.84 16.27 -6.28
N GLY A 326 2.96 16.14 -7.59
CA GLY A 326 4.21 16.31 -8.30
C GLY A 326 4.15 17.69 -8.94
N ASN A 327 5.22 18.46 -8.74
CA ASN A 327 5.55 19.69 -9.47
C ASN A 327 4.38 20.63 -9.81
N LEU A 328 3.89 21.37 -8.80
CA LEU A 328 3.05 22.57 -8.96
C LEU A 328 3.91 23.84 -8.79
N ASP A 329 5.13 23.85 -9.30
CA ASP A 329 6.07 24.96 -9.08
C ASP A 329 5.58 26.27 -9.72
N SER A 330 4.66 26.23 -10.68
CA SER A 330 4.01 27.41 -11.27
C SER A 330 3.01 28.10 -10.33
N VAL A 331 2.46 27.39 -9.34
CA VAL A 331 1.40 27.90 -8.47
C VAL A 331 1.98 28.88 -7.46
N THR A 332 1.54 30.14 -7.55
CA THR A 332 1.95 31.26 -6.70
C THR A 332 0.83 31.80 -5.82
N ALA A 333 -0.43 31.49 -6.14
CA ALA A 333 -1.58 31.74 -5.27
C ALA A 333 -2.55 30.56 -5.21
N VAL A 334 -3.27 30.44 -4.10
CA VAL A 334 -4.33 29.42 -3.95
C VAL A 334 -5.55 30.01 -3.25
N THR A 335 -6.74 29.68 -3.73
CA THR A 335 -8.01 30.01 -3.07
C THR A 335 -8.54 28.78 -2.34
N LEU A 336 -8.63 28.83 -1.01
CA LEU A 336 -8.95 27.66 -0.18
C LEU A 336 -10.42 27.59 0.24
N ASN A 337 -10.88 26.38 0.59
CA ASN A 337 -12.16 26.15 1.27
C ASN A 337 -12.06 25.40 2.60
N ARG A 338 -13.10 25.51 3.45
CA ARG A 338 -13.13 24.88 4.80
C ARG A 338 -13.31 23.35 4.77
N LYS A 339 -13.85 22.79 3.68
CA LYS A 339 -14.12 21.34 3.56
C LYS A 339 -12.88 20.54 3.14
N MET A 340 -11.81 21.23 2.75
CA MET A 340 -10.66 20.63 2.07
C MET A 340 -9.74 19.88 3.02
N GLN A 341 -9.42 18.63 2.69
CA GLN A 341 -8.37 17.85 3.35
C GLN A 341 -7.04 17.97 2.58
N PHE A 342 -6.27 19.02 2.86
CA PHE A 342 -5.03 19.31 2.11
C PHE A 342 -3.81 18.61 2.74
N LYS A 343 -3.57 17.35 2.37
CA LYS A 343 -2.52 16.50 2.99
C LYS A 343 -1.07 16.88 2.64
N HIS A 344 -0.86 17.74 1.65
CA HIS A 344 0.45 17.99 1.02
C HIS A 344 0.73 19.48 0.75
N PHE A 345 0.28 20.37 1.65
CA PHE A 345 0.39 21.83 1.52
C PHE A 345 1.83 22.32 1.37
N GLN A 346 2.77 21.65 2.04
CA GLN A 346 4.18 21.97 2.02
C GLN A 346 4.88 21.84 0.64
N TYR A 347 4.25 21.26 -0.39
CA TYR A 347 4.88 21.07 -1.71
C TYR A 347 4.47 22.08 -2.79
N LEU A 348 3.68 23.10 -2.43
CA LEU A 348 3.58 24.29 -3.27
C LEU A 348 4.88 25.07 -3.06
N HIS A 349 5.87 24.97 -3.93
CA HIS A 349 7.22 25.50 -3.64
C HIS A 349 7.35 27.02 -3.81
N ASN A 350 6.47 27.64 -4.60
CA ASN A 350 6.53 29.07 -4.96
C ASN A 350 5.29 29.85 -4.50
N LEU A 351 4.56 29.34 -3.50
CA LEU A 351 3.34 29.98 -3.02
C LEU A 351 3.68 31.33 -2.37
N SER A 352 3.00 32.39 -2.79
CA SER A 352 3.19 33.75 -2.25
C SER A 352 1.90 34.33 -1.66
N LYS A 353 0.74 33.80 -2.06
CA LYS A 353 -0.57 34.35 -1.70
C LYS A 353 -1.57 33.24 -1.38
N ILE A 354 -2.39 33.46 -0.36
CA ILE A 354 -3.54 32.61 -0.04
C ILE A 354 -4.78 33.49 0.00
N GLU A 355 -5.82 33.04 -0.69
CA GLU A 355 -7.13 33.66 -0.68
C GLU A 355 -8.16 32.71 -0.07
N PHE A 356 -9.28 33.28 0.39
CA PHE A 356 -10.42 32.53 0.91
C PHE A 356 -11.66 32.96 0.14
N GLY A 357 -12.55 32.03 -0.18
CA GLY A 357 -13.86 32.38 -0.75
C GLY A 357 -14.71 33.28 0.17
N ASN A 358 -15.95 33.59 -0.21
CA ASN A 358 -16.83 34.38 0.66
C ASN A 358 -17.29 33.55 1.88
N SER A 359 -17.26 34.16 3.08
CA SER A 359 -17.69 33.61 4.40
C SER A 359 -16.68 32.75 5.18
N TYR A 360 -15.68 33.38 5.80
CA TYR A 360 -14.76 32.74 6.75
C TYR A 360 -14.68 33.49 8.08
N ARG A 361 -15.14 32.86 9.17
CA ARG A 361 -14.89 33.33 10.55
C ARG A 361 -13.82 32.51 11.28
N ASN A 362 -13.55 31.27 10.87
CA ASN A 362 -12.58 30.37 11.50
C ASN A 362 -11.64 29.76 10.44
N LYS A 363 -10.33 29.94 10.62
CA LYS A 363 -9.26 29.56 9.68
C LYS A 363 -8.31 28.50 10.27
N THR A 364 -8.83 27.56 11.04
CA THR A 364 -8.07 26.39 11.48
C THR A 364 -7.99 25.32 10.39
N PHE A 365 -6.78 24.95 10.00
CA PHE A 365 -6.51 23.89 9.03
C PHE A 365 -5.60 22.82 9.63
N ASN A 366 -5.99 21.57 9.43
CA ASN A 366 -5.18 20.42 9.76
C ASN A 366 -4.20 20.11 8.59
N LEU A 367 -3.22 21.00 8.38
CA LEU A 367 -2.23 20.92 7.29
C LEU A 367 -0.79 20.93 7.81
N LYS A 368 0.13 20.35 7.03
CA LYS A 368 1.57 20.50 7.19
C LYS A 368 2.05 21.58 6.23
N ALA A 369 2.73 22.61 6.73
CA ALA A 369 3.23 23.71 5.91
C ALA A 369 4.75 23.66 5.75
N ALA A 370 5.26 24.21 4.64
CA ALA A 370 6.69 24.49 4.49
C ALA A 370 7.09 25.67 5.39
N CYS A 371 8.36 25.75 5.80
CA CYS A 371 8.80 26.75 6.77
C CYS A 371 8.68 28.19 6.26
N TYR A 372 8.91 28.41 4.96
CA TYR A 372 8.85 29.71 4.29
C TYR A 372 7.41 30.26 4.24
N MET A 373 6.41 29.38 4.30
CA MET A 373 4.99 29.77 4.25
C MET A 373 4.53 30.46 5.53
N LYS A 374 5.32 30.45 6.62
CA LYS A 374 4.91 30.99 7.92
C LYS A 374 4.37 32.42 7.83
N SER A 375 5.08 33.31 7.16
CA SER A 375 4.66 34.71 7.01
C SER A 375 3.33 34.85 6.27
N ILE A 376 3.09 34.01 5.25
CA ILE A 376 1.85 33.98 4.47
C ILE A 376 0.68 33.48 5.34
N LEU A 377 0.92 32.43 6.13
CA LEU A 377 -0.10 31.87 7.03
C LEU A 377 -0.47 32.85 8.15
N ASP A 378 0.54 33.49 8.77
CA ASP A 378 0.35 34.46 9.84
C ASP A 378 -0.40 35.70 9.34
N ALA A 379 0.00 36.26 8.19
CA ALA A 379 -0.68 37.39 7.56
C ALA A 379 -2.16 37.11 7.24
N ASN A 380 -2.50 35.83 7.07
CA ASN A 380 -3.85 35.38 6.79
C ASN A 380 -4.61 34.89 8.03
N ASN A 381 -4.04 34.98 9.23
CA ASN A 381 -4.62 34.45 10.47
C ASN A 381 -5.01 32.96 10.37
N ILE A 382 -4.17 32.15 9.70
CA ILE A 382 -4.39 30.70 9.56
C ILE A 382 -3.84 29.98 10.79
N ILE A 383 -4.67 29.18 11.45
CA ILE A 383 -4.24 28.30 12.54
C ILE A 383 -3.83 26.95 11.94
N TYR A 384 -2.60 26.52 12.18
CA TYR A 384 -2.02 25.28 11.65
C TYR A 384 -1.69 24.30 12.78
N GLU A 385 -2.22 23.07 12.70
CA GLU A 385 -2.12 22.10 13.81
C GLU A 385 -0.94 21.13 13.71
N GLN A 386 -0.46 20.81 12.50
CA GLN A 386 0.60 19.80 12.31
C GLN A 386 2.03 20.36 12.26
N GLY A 387 2.21 21.67 12.49
CA GLY A 387 3.51 22.34 12.50
C GLY A 387 4.20 22.48 11.14
N PHE A 388 5.45 22.94 11.16
CA PHE A 388 6.26 23.21 9.97
C PHE A 388 7.22 22.06 9.65
N VAL A 389 7.39 21.83 8.35
CA VAL A 389 8.35 20.89 7.76
C VAL A 389 9.34 21.67 6.90
N PHE A 390 10.63 21.39 7.02
CA PHE A 390 11.66 21.96 6.14
C PHE A 390 11.72 21.17 4.83
N THR A 391 11.49 21.84 3.70
CA THR A 391 11.32 21.28 2.36
C THR A 391 12.44 21.75 1.43
N LYS A 392 12.44 21.28 0.18
CA LYS A 392 13.40 21.73 -0.83
C LYS A 392 13.29 23.23 -1.13
N ALA A 393 12.09 23.79 -1.12
CA ALA A 393 11.87 25.24 -1.30
C ALA A 393 12.50 26.05 -0.15
N ASP A 394 12.44 25.51 1.06
CA ASP A 394 13.02 26.14 2.25
C ASP A 394 14.56 26.20 2.18
N VAL A 395 15.21 25.24 1.52
CA VAL A 395 16.67 25.26 1.35
C VAL A 395 17.13 26.53 0.64
N THR A 396 16.48 26.88 -0.47
CA THR A 396 16.78 28.10 -1.22
C THR A 396 16.39 29.34 -0.43
N HIS A 397 15.25 29.31 0.27
CA HIS A 397 14.73 30.46 1.02
C HIS A 397 15.58 30.84 2.24
N PHE A 398 16.09 29.84 2.98
CA PHE A 398 16.85 30.05 4.20
C PHE A 398 18.35 29.77 4.07
N GLY A 399 18.84 29.48 2.86
CA GLY A 399 20.26 29.22 2.60
C GLY A 399 20.82 28.06 3.42
N GLY A 400 20.04 26.99 3.61
CA GLY A 400 20.43 25.83 4.42
C GLY A 400 20.24 25.97 5.94
N LYS A 401 19.85 27.15 6.44
CA LYS A 401 19.53 27.37 7.86
C LYS A 401 18.11 26.92 8.18
N VAL A 402 17.95 25.87 8.98
CA VAL A 402 16.62 25.37 9.35
C VAL A 402 16.03 26.26 10.45
N PRO A 403 14.81 26.82 10.29
CA PRO A 403 14.23 27.70 11.31
C PRO A 403 13.91 26.98 12.62
N SER A 404 14.05 27.67 13.75
CA SER A 404 13.87 27.10 15.10
C SER A 404 12.47 26.58 15.40
N TYR A 405 11.45 27.07 14.68
CA TYR A 405 10.07 26.60 14.76
C TYR A 405 9.80 25.34 13.90
N CYS A 406 10.78 24.87 13.13
CA CYS A 406 10.68 23.64 12.36
C CYS A 406 10.78 22.42 13.28
N SER A 407 9.85 21.47 13.09
CA SER A 407 9.85 20.21 13.85
C SER A 407 10.46 19.04 13.08
N ARG A 408 10.52 19.11 11.75
CA ARG A 408 10.91 17.99 10.89
C ARG A 408 11.52 18.46 9.59
N ILE A 409 12.58 17.79 9.15
CA ILE A 409 13.11 17.92 7.78
C ILE A 409 12.43 16.89 6.88
N GLY A 410 11.80 17.37 5.82
CA GLY A 410 11.02 16.60 4.85
C GLY A 410 11.90 15.71 3.97
N GLY A 411 11.27 14.78 3.26
CA GLY A 411 11.98 13.91 2.30
C GLY A 411 12.60 14.71 1.17
N GLN A 412 13.80 14.30 0.74
CA GLN A 412 14.61 14.91 -0.32
C GLN A 412 14.91 16.41 -0.15
N ALA A 413 14.72 17.01 1.04
CA ALA A 413 14.91 18.45 1.24
C ALA A 413 16.28 18.93 0.76
N PHE A 414 17.34 18.21 1.12
CA PHE A 414 18.72 18.53 0.74
C PHE A 414 19.24 17.73 -0.46
N HIS A 415 18.42 16.99 -1.22
CA HIS A 415 18.98 16.22 -2.35
C HIS A 415 19.47 17.15 -3.46
N LYS A 416 20.77 17.09 -3.79
CA LYS A 416 21.41 17.95 -4.80
C LYS A 416 21.24 19.44 -4.50
N ALA A 417 21.21 19.80 -3.22
CA ALA A 417 21.13 21.19 -2.81
C ALA A 417 22.47 21.90 -3.08
N ASP A 418 22.39 23.07 -3.71
CA ASP A 418 23.53 23.97 -3.91
C ASP A 418 23.61 24.96 -2.74
N ILE A 419 24.18 24.48 -1.63
CA ILE A 419 24.36 25.23 -0.38
C ILE A 419 25.74 24.92 0.21
N THR A 420 26.29 25.85 0.98
CA THR A 420 27.61 25.70 1.62
C THR A 420 27.53 25.22 3.06
N SER A 421 26.43 25.50 3.77
CA SER A 421 26.24 25.06 5.16
C SER A 421 24.82 24.58 5.42
N ILE A 422 24.68 23.69 6.40
CA ILE A 422 23.39 23.26 6.97
C ILE A 422 23.42 23.53 8.47
N GLU A 423 22.44 24.29 8.97
CA GLU A 423 22.28 24.59 10.39
C GLU A 423 20.97 23.99 10.88
N ILE A 424 21.03 23.04 11.83
CA ILE A 424 19.85 22.33 12.35
C ILE A 424 19.56 22.75 13.80
N PRO A 425 18.40 23.35 14.10
CA PRO A 425 18.07 23.85 15.42
C PRO A 425 17.50 22.75 16.31
N LYS A 426 17.44 23.03 17.62
CA LYS A 426 16.96 22.11 18.67
C LYS A 426 15.54 21.56 18.48
N GLY A 427 14.70 22.30 17.75
CA GLY A 427 13.29 21.99 17.53
C GLY A 427 13.05 20.79 16.63
N VAL A 428 14.03 20.44 15.79
CA VAL A 428 13.92 19.33 14.84
C VAL A 428 13.96 18.00 15.58
N THR A 429 12.99 17.13 15.32
CA THR A 429 12.89 15.80 15.93
C THR A 429 13.03 14.66 14.93
N LYS A 430 13.13 14.97 13.63
CA LYS A 430 13.23 13.97 12.56
C LYS A 430 13.82 14.56 11.29
N ILE A 431 14.77 13.84 10.68
CA ILE A 431 15.19 13.99 9.28
C ILE A 431 14.63 12.77 8.52
N SER A 432 13.91 13.01 7.42
CA SER A 432 13.21 11.93 6.74
C SER A 432 14.10 11.11 5.80
N ASP A 433 14.98 11.79 5.07
CA ASP A 433 15.85 11.20 4.04
C ASP A 433 17.31 11.63 4.23
N PRO A 434 18.28 10.86 3.71
CA PRO A 434 19.69 11.25 3.72
C PRO A 434 19.96 12.59 3.05
N ILE A 435 20.93 13.34 3.60
CA ILE A 435 21.57 14.49 2.95
C ILE A 435 22.50 13.92 1.90
N LYS A 436 22.16 14.06 0.62
CA LYS A 436 22.90 13.38 -0.45
C LYS A 436 23.23 14.27 -1.63
N GLN A 437 24.41 14.05 -2.20
CA GLN A 437 24.88 14.71 -3.43
C GLN A 437 24.88 16.24 -3.34
N CYS A 438 25.21 16.79 -2.16
CA CYS A 438 25.39 18.23 -1.98
C CYS A 438 26.86 18.57 -2.24
N ASP A 439 27.21 18.84 -3.49
CA ASP A 439 28.62 18.98 -3.89
C ASP A 439 29.26 20.30 -3.42
N SER A 440 28.44 21.32 -3.15
CA SER A 440 28.88 22.61 -2.59
C SER A 440 28.93 22.63 -1.06
N LEU A 441 28.39 21.60 -0.38
CA LEU A 441 28.23 21.59 1.06
C LEU A 441 29.58 21.42 1.77
N GLU A 442 29.91 22.34 2.65
CA GLU A 442 31.18 22.38 3.37
C GLU A 442 31.01 22.05 4.86
N ILE A 443 29.92 22.50 5.47
CA ILE A 443 29.71 22.40 6.92
C ILE A 443 28.29 21.91 7.22
N ILE A 444 28.16 20.98 8.17
CA ILE A 444 26.87 20.64 8.79
C ILE A 444 27.01 20.88 10.29
N GLU A 445 26.15 21.71 10.85
CA GLU A 445 26.13 21.98 12.29
C GLU A 445 24.72 21.88 12.89
N THR A 446 24.69 21.60 14.19
CA THR A 446 23.46 21.44 14.97
C THR A 446 23.53 22.31 16.23
N GLU A 447 22.56 23.19 16.49
CA GLU A 447 22.70 24.22 17.53
C GLU A 447 22.88 23.65 18.95
N THR A 448 22.08 22.64 19.33
CA THR A 448 22.12 22.02 20.66
C THR A 448 21.61 20.58 20.60
N PHE A 449 21.48 19.94 21.76
CA PHE A 449 21.04 18.56 21.91
C PHE A 449 19.71 18.25 21.19
N LEU A 450 19.77 17.45 20.12
CA LEU A 450 18.60 17.03 19.34
C LEU A 450 17.91 15.82 19.99
N LYS A 451 16.58 15.75 19.89
CA LYS A 451 15.85 14.51 20.21
C LYS A 451 16.37 13.39 19.29
N CYS A 452 16.49 12.16 19.80
CA CYS A 452 17.20 11.06 19.14
C CYS A 452 16.66 10.74 17.73
N PHE A 453 17.41 11.05 16.67
CA PHE A 453 17.17 10.58 15.29
C PHE A 453 18.48 10.37 14.54
N ASP A 454 18.39 9.58 13.48
CA ASP A 454 19.54 9.20 12.66
C ASP A 454 19.89 10.30 11.64
N LEU A 455 21.19 10.50 11.42
CA LEU A 455 21.78 11.30 10.36
C LEU A 455 22.39 10.36 9.31
N PHE A 456 22.01 10.57 8.06
CA PHE A 456 22.64 9.92 6.92
C PHE A 456 23.14 11.01 5.97
N VAL A 457 24.43 10.99 5.65
CA VAL A 457 25.09 11.90 4.71
C VAL A 457 25.83 11.09 3.66
N GLU A 458 25.61 11.38 2.38
CA GLU A 458 26.18 10.57 1.29
C GLU A 458 26.66 11.44 0.13
N ASN A 459 27.83 11.11 -0.43
CA ASN A 459 28.35 11.73 -1.66
C ASN A 459 28.45 13.27 -1.59
N CYS A 460 28.79 13.86 -0.44
CA CYS A 460 28.98 15.31 -0.30
C CYS A 460 30.47 15.65 -0.42
N GLN A 461 30.92 16.01 -1.62
CA GLN A 461 32.34 16.02 -1.96
C GLN A 461 33.16 17.09 -1.23
N LYS A 462 32.58 18.25 -0.92
CA LYS A 462 33.27 19.36 -0.24
C LYS A 462 33.09 19.40 1.28
N LEU A 463 32.32 18.46 1.84
CA LEU A 463 32.02 18.46 3.27
C LEU A 463 33.33 18.32 4.05
N ARG A 464 33.70 19.33 4.85
CA ARG A 464 34.93 19.37 5.65
C ARG A 464 34.68 19.17 7.14
N GLU A 465 33.55 19.67 7.63
CA GLU A 465 33.25 19.70 9.07
C GLU A 465 31.80 19.26 9.34
N LEU A 466 31.62 18.41 10.34
CA LEU A 466 30.31 18.03 10.88
C LEU A 466 30.29 18.20 12.39
N ALA A 467 29.38 19.00 12.92
CA ALA A 467 29.06 19.09 14.34
C ALA A 467 27.67 18.52 14.63
N TRP A 468 27.61 17.25 15.06
CA TRP A 468 26.38 16.51 15.30
C TRP A 468 26.08 16.33 16.80
N ARG A 469 25.00 16.96 17.26
CA ARG A 469 24.58 16.98 18.66
C ARG A 469 23.32 16.12 18.91
N GLY A 470 23.14 15.05 18.12
CA GLY A 470 22.03 14.08 18.24
C GLY A 470 22.45 12.73 18.84
N LYS A 471 21.47 11.89 19.21
CA LYS A 471 21.68 10.56 19.82
C LYS A 471 21.47 9.35 18.88
N GLY A 472 21.03 9.56 17.64
CA GLY A 472 20.78 8.47 16.70
C GLY A 472 22.02 8.02 15.92
N LYS A 473 21.83 7.13 14.95
CA LYS A 473 22.86 6.64 14.05
C LYS A 473 23.36 7.76 13.13
N VAL A 474 24.65 7.85 12.89
CA VAL A 474 25.34 8.76 12.00
C VAL A 474 26.11 7.97 10.95
N CYS A 475 25.58 7.87 9.74
CA CYS A 475 26.28 7.26 8.62
C CYS A 475 26.71 8.34 7.64
N ILE A 476 28.02 8.46 7.41
CA ILE A 476 28.62 9.38 6.46
C ILE A 476 29.43 8.57 5.46
N GLN A 477 28.98 8.57 4.21
CA GLN A 477 29.58 7.76 3.17
C GLN A 477 30.06 8.64 2.01
N ASN A 478 31.24 8.31 1.48
CA ASN A 478 31.81 8.96 0.31
C ASN A 478 31.88 10.50 0.42
N CYS A 479 32.38 10.97 1.56
CA CYS A 479 32.67 12.39 1.82
C CYS A 479 34.20 12.57 1.97
N PRO A 480 34.96 12.54 0.86
CA PRO A 480 36.42 12.40 0.90
C PRO A 480 37.18 13.61 1.47
N ASN A 481 36.54 14.77 1.59
CA ASN A 481 37.14 15.99 2.16
C ASN A 481 36.79 16.23 3.63
N LEU A 482 36.03 15.33 4.27
CA LEU A 482 35.69 15.47 5.68
C LEU A 482 36.97 15.37 6.51
N THR A 483 37.30 16.41 7.29
CA THR A 483 38.53 16.47 8.10
C THR A 483 38.27 16.38 9.59
N ALA A 484 37.12 16.89 10.05
CA ALA A 484 36.78 16.93 11.47
C ALA A 484 35.30 16.61 11.72
N VAL A 485 35.04 15.87 12.80
CA VAL A 485 33.70 15.61 13.32
C VAL A 485 33.61 15.92 14.81
N THR A 486 32.50 16.53 15.23
CA THR A 486 32.23 16.87 16.63
C THR A 486 30.92 16.21 17.07
N PHE A 487 30.93 15.55 18.22
CA PHE A 487 29.76 14.95 18.86
C PHE A 487 29.56 15.49 20.28
N THR A 488 28.32 15.61 20.73
CA THR A 488 28.04 16.11 22.10
C THR A 488 28.45 15.15 23.20
N GLU A 489 28.23 13.85 23.02
CA GLU A 489 28.58 12.81 24.00
C GLU A 489 29.08 11.58 23.25
N ILE A 490 29.54 10.56 23.99
CA ILE A 490 29.88 9.26 23.42
C ILE A 490 28.55 8.50 23.11
N PRO A 491 28.12 8.33 21.85
CA PRO A 491 26.90 7.58 21.54
C PRO A 491 26.91 6.15 22.10
N LYS A 492 25.91 5.81 22.92
CA LYS A 492 25.81 4.52 23.62
C LYS A 492 25.71 3.28 22.72
N GLN A 493 25.65 3.43 21.39
CA GLN A 493 25.45 2.35 20.41
C GLN A 493 26.48 2.34 19.27
N PHE A 494 27.68 2.91 19.50
CA PHE A 494 28.70 3.30 18.51
C PHE A 494 28.81 2.42 17.24
N VAL A 495 28.80 1.08 17.30
CA VAL A 495 29.18 0.27 16.12
C VAL A 495 28.05 -0.03 15.13
N SER A 496 26.79 -0.12 15.54
CA SER A 496 25.69 -0.15 14.55
C SER A 496 25.25 1.26 14.12
N SER A 497 25.90 2.28 14.68
CA SER A 497 25.44 3.65 14.66
C SER A 497 26.40 4.64 14.03
N ILE A 498 27.71 4.38 13.87
CA ILE A 498 28.63 5.33 13.23
C ILE A 498 29.41 4.67 12.11
N ASP A 499 29.30 5.22 10.89
CA ASP A 499 29.96 4.75 9.68
C ASP A 499 30.59 5.96 8.96
N PHE A 500 31.88 5.87 8.63
CA PHE A 500 32.64 6.90 7.90
C PHE A 500 33.24 6.35 6.60
N SER A 501 32.62 5.34 6.00
CA SER A 501 33.13 4.69 4.79
C SER A 501 33.54 5.70 3.71
N TYR A 502 34.77 5.55 3.20
CA TYR A 502 35.38 6.42 2.18
C TYR A 502 35.62 7.89 2.61
N CYS A 503 35.61 8.23 3.90
CA CYS A 503 35.97 9.57 4.41
C CYS A 503 37.49 9.72 4.63
N LYS A 504 38.30 9.53 3.59
CA LYS A 504 39.76 9.31 3.69
C LYS A 504 40.58 10.42 4.39
N LYS A 505 40.07 11.65 4.47
CA LYS A 505 40.77 12.79 5.09
C LYS A 505 40.39 13.06 6.55
N LEU A 506 39.46 12.28 7.13
CA LEU A 506 39.02 12.51 8.49
C LEU A 506 40.15 12.14 9.46
N LYS A 507 40.58 13.14 10.24
CA LYS A 507 41.73 13.05 11.16
C LYS A 507 41.38 13.51 12.57
N GLU A 508 40.29 14.25 12.72
CA GLU A 508 39.90 14.80 14.01
C GLU A 508 38.48 14.37 14.40
N MET A 509 38.36 13.83 15.61
CA MET A 509 37.10 13.63 16.30
C MET A 509 37.13 14.36 17.64
N VAL A 510 36.08 15.13 17.92
CA VAL A 510 35.88 15.86 19.18
C VAL A 510 34.61 15.37 19.85
N ILE A 511 34.69 15.05 21.15
CA ILE A 511 33.52 14.71 21.97
C ILE A 511 33.39 15.78 23.06
N GLU A 512 32.34 16.59 23.01
CA GLU A 512 32.17 17.77 23.89
C GLU A 512 32.02 17.39 25.36
N LYS A 513 31.20 16.36 25.66
CA LYS A 513 30.97 15.83 27.01
C LYS A 513 31.62 14.46 27.16
N MET A 514 32.94 14.47 27.34
CA MET A 514 33.66 13.27 27.74
C MET A 514 33.18 12.76 29.12
N PRO A 515 33.05 11.44 29.35
CA PRO A 515 32.77 10.90 30.67
C PRO A 515 33.87 11.29 31.68
N GLN A 516 33.53 11.36 32.97
CA GLN A 516 34.55 11.55 34.02
C GLN A 516 35.66 10.49 33.87
N ASN A 517 36.90 10.95 33.84
CA ASN A 517 38.15 10.19 33.64
C ASN A 517 38.48 9.74 32.19
N GLY A 518 37.70 10.10 31.18
CA GLY A 518 38.05 9.88 29.76
C GLY A 518 38.19 8.40 29.36
N VAL A 519 37.47 7.49 30.03
CA VAL A 519 37.55 6.04 29.79
C VAL A 519 36.44 5.58 28.85
N PHE A 520 36.82 4.98 27.72
CA PHE A 520 35.94 4.32 26.75
C PHE A 520 35.81 2.83 27.09
N LYS A 521 34.59 2.32 27.21
CA LYS A 521 34.28 0.93 27.62
C LYS A 521 33.33 0.17 26.69
N GLU A 522 32.97 0.77 25.56
CA GLU A 522 31.92 0.27 24.66
C GLU A 522 32.51 -0.43 23.42
N ARG A 523 31.69 -0.67 22.39
CA ARG A 523 32.14 -1.20 21.09
C ARG A 523 32.77 -0.08 20.24
N VAL A 524 33.86 -0.35 19.52
CA VAL A 524 34.58 0.61 18.66
C VAL A 524 35.03 -0.05 17.34
N SER A 525 35.04 0.71 16.24
CA SER A 525 35.71 0.32 14.99
C SER A 525 37.18 0.75 14.99
N SER A 526 38.00 0.15 14.12
CA SER A 526 39.42 0.52 13.99
C SER A 526 39.61 2.01 13.70
N TYR A 527 38.77 2.55 12.83
CA TYR A 527 38.87 3.93 12.39
C TYR A 527 38.52 4.94 13.49
N VAL A 528 37.45 4.67 14.24
CA VAL A 528 37.07 5.51 15.38
C VAL A 528 38.10 5.40 16.51
N PHE A 529 38.66 4.20 16.73
CA PHE A 529 39.75 4.02 17.68
C PHE A 529 40.95 4.91 17.33
N ASP A 530 41.40 4.88 16.08
CA ASP A 530 42.56 5.68 15.64
C ASP A 530 42.36 7.19 15.82
N LEU A 531 41.13 7.68 15.68
CA LEU A 531 40.79 9.09 15.88
C LEU A 531 40.76 9.51 17.36
N LEU A 532 40.61 8.56 18.30
CA LEU A 532 40.38 8.84 19.72
C LEU A 532 41.50 8.34 20.64
N LYS A 533 42.42 7.48 20.16
CA LYS A 533 43.48 6.82 20.96
C LYS A 533 44.36 7.77 21.76
N ASP A 534 44.64 8.96 21.24
CA ASP A 534 45.50 9.95 21.92
C ASP A 534 44.72 10.79 22.94
N LYS A 535 43.38 10.81 22.85
CA LYS A 535 42.49 11.65 23.68
C LYS A 535 41.70 10.85 24.72
N SER A 536 41.70 9.52 24.66
CA SER A 536 40.84 8.65 25.48
C SER A 536 41.57 7.39 25.94
N LYS A 537 41.23 6.88 27.13
CA LYS A 537 41.72 5.58 27.63
C LYS A 537 40.73 4.47 27.26
N PHE A 538 41.18 3.39 26.64
CA PHE A 538 40.32 2.26 26.23
C PHE A 538 40.43 1.12 27.25
N VAL A 539 39.31 0.72 27.85
CA VAL A 539 39.26 -0.33 28.89
C VAL A 539 38.05 -1.22 28.68
N ASN A 540 38.23 -2.54 28.49
CA ASN A 540 37.13 -3.48 28.25
C ASN A 540 36.35 -3.23 26.95
N VAL A 541 37.06 -2.85 25.89
CA VAL A 541 36.46 -2.43 24.63
C VAL A 541 36.24 -3.61 23.68
N VAL A 542 35.17 -3.55 22.90
CA VAL A 542 34.80 -4.56 21.90
C VAL A 542 35.15 -4.06 20.50
N PHE A 543 35.88 -4.84 19.71
CA PHE A 543 36.50 -4.39 18.46
C PHE A 543 35.82 -4.92 17.19
N ASP A 544 35.02 -4.08 16.54
CA ASP A 544 33.80 -4.59 15.93
C ASP A 544 33.63 -4.25 14.44
N ASN A 545 34.64 -3.60 13.83
CA ASN A 545 34.84 -3.54 12.37
C ASN A 545 36.24 -3.00 12.06
N VAL A 546 36.90 -3.56 11.04
CA VAL A 546 38.19 -3.06 10.54
C VAL A 546 37.96 -2.48 9.15
N ASP A 547 38.24 -1.18 8.99
CA ASP A 547 38.10 -0.48 7.70
C ASP A 547 39.01 -1.08 6.62
N GLU A 548 38.64 -0.86 5.36
CA GLU A 548 39.03 -1.45 4.05
C GLU A 548 40.49 -1.81 3.74
N ASN A 549 41.41 -1.79 4.69
CA ASN A 549 42.78 -2.19 4.52
C ASN A 549 42.90 -3.72 4.67
N ASP A 550 42.75 -4.44 3.55
CA ASP A 550 43.20 -5.83 3.42
C ASP A 550 44.74 -5.85 3.41
N VAL A 551 45.33 -5.56 4.58
CA VAL A 551 46.77 -5.43 4.81
C VAL A 551 47.39 -6.77 5.21
N PRO A 552 48.66 -7.03 4.85
CA PRO A 552 49.35 -8.26 5.22
C PRO A 552 49.57 -8.39 6.73
N VAL A 553 49.77 -7.28 7.45
CA VAL A 553 50.00 -7.32 8.90
C VAL A 553 49.04 -6.37 9.60
N TYR A 554 48.29 -6.89 10.59
CA TYR A 554 47.37 -6.09 11.39
C TYR A 554 47.73 -6.14 12.87
N MET A 555 47.79 -4.97 13.51
CA MET A 555 48.01 -4.85 14.95
C MET A 555 46.70 -4.47 15.62
N VAL A 556 46.12 -5.39 16.39
CA VAL A 556 44.91 -5.12 17.17
C VAL A 556 45.29 -4.19 18.33
N PRO A 557 44.60 -3.05 18.51
CA PRO A 557 45.04 -2.07 19.50
C PRO A 557 44.95 -2.55 20.96
N ASP A 558 45.81 -1.99 21.83
CA ASP A 558 45.75 -2.22 23.27
C ASP A 558 44.46 -1.65 23.89
N GLY A 559 43.93 -2.34 24.91
CA GLY A 559 42.65 -2.00 25.55
C GLY A 559 41.43 -2.70 24.94
N ILE A 560 41.62 -3.43 23.83
CA ILE A 560 40.61 -4.34 23.26
C ILE A 560 40.56 -5.64 24.07
N ASN A 561 39.35 -6.07 24.43
CA ASN A 561 39.10 -7.27 25.22
C ASN A 561 38.30 -8.34 24.46
N ILE A 562 37.47 -7.94 23.49
CA ILE A 562 36.63 -8.86 22.72
C ILE A 562 36.77 -8.55 21.23
N ILE A 563 37.05 -9.57 20.42
CA ILE A 563 36.93 -9.53 18.95
C ILE A 563 35.66 -10.27 18.56
N PRO A 564 34.59 -9.57 18.12
CA PRO A 564 33.30 -10.17 17.83
C PRO A 564 33.25 -11.03 16.57
N LYS A 565 32.09 -11.65 16.40
CA LYS A 565 31.77 -12.47 15.23
C LYS A 565 31.97 -11.67 13.94
N GLY A 566 32.86 -12.18 13.09
CA GLY A 566 33.04 -11.70 11.73
C GLY A 566 33.92 -10.45 11.55
N THR A 567 34.56 -9.92 12.60
CA THR A 567 35.36 -8.67 12.53
C THR A 567 36.41 -8.66 11.40
N PHE A 568 37.06 -9.79 11.15
CA PHE A 568 38.08 -9.98 10.11
C PHE A 568 37.65 -11.01 9.06
N GLN A 569 36.36 -11.31 8.93
CA GLN A 569 35.89 -12.36 8.04
C GLN A 569 36.32 -12.09 6.58
N ASN A 570 36.82 -13.13 5.90
CA ASN A 570 37.24 -13.11 4.49
C ASN A 570 38.31 -12.05 4.14
N ARG A 571 39.16 -11.65 5.09
CA ARG A 571 40.32 -10.78 4.81
C ARG A 571 41.44 -11.60 4.18
N LYS A 572 41.42 -11.67 2.85
CA LYS A 572 42.28 -12.60 2.09
C LYS A 572 43.74 -12.17 2.06
N ASN A 573 44.08 -10.89 2.16
CA ASN A 573 45.49 -10.47 2.19
C ASN A 573 46.10 -10.54 3.58
N LEU A 574 45.31 -10.72 4.65
CA LEU A 574 45.80 -10.75 6.01
C LEU A 574 46.70 -11.97 6.26
N GLN A 575 47.99 -11.72 6.51
CA GLN A 575 49.02 -12.74 6.73
C GLN A 575 49.45 -12.89 8.19
N ARG A 576 49.42 -11.80 8.95
CA ARG A 576 49.84 -11.78 10.36
C ARG A 576 48.95 -10.87 11.19
N VAL A 577 48.57 -11.32 12.38
CA VAL A 577 47.83 -10.52 13.37
C VAL A 577 48.59 -10.46 14.68
N VAL A 578 48.78 -9.27 15.23
CA VAL A 578 49.33 -9.06 16.57
C VAL A 578 48.18 -8.71 17.52
N MET A 579 47.98 -9.52 18.54
CA MET A 579 46.93 -9.37 19.56
C MET A 579 47.44 -8.54 20.75
N PRO A 580 46.58 -7.73 21.39
CA PRO A 580 46.95 -6.99 22.58
C PRO A 580 46.95 -7.90 23.80
N THR A 581 47.74 -7.51 24.81
CA THR A 581 47.81 -8.24 26.09
C THR A 581 46.49 -8.20 26.87
N SER A 582 45.64 -7.21 26.59
CA SER A 582 44.32 -7.04 27.21
C SER A 582 43.24 -7.96 26.66
N LEU A 583 43.49 -8.69 25.57
CA LEU A 583 42.48 -9.52 24.91
C LEU A 583 41.97 -10.62 25.85
N LYS A 584 40.66 -10.83 25.90
CA LYS A 584 40.00 -11.86 26.73
C LYS A 584 39.20 -12.86 25.90
N LYS A 585 38.62 -12.44 24.77
CA LYS A 585 37.70 -13.26 23.98
C LYS A 585 37.81 -13.03 22.47
N ILE A 586 37.76 -14.10 21.69
CA ILE A 586 37.56 -14.09 20.23
C ILE A 586 36.29 -14.88 19.93
N GLU A 587 35.32 -14.24 19.29
CA GLU A 587 34.01 -14.83 19.03
C GLU A 587 33.95 -15.62 17.73
N ARG A 588 32.87 -16.39 17.58
CA ARG A 588 32.65 -17.31 16.46
C ARG A 588 32.87 -16.64 15.10
N GLY A 589 33.77 -17.20 14.30
CA GLY A 589 34.02 -16.75 12.93
C GLY A 589 34.72 -15.40 12.79
N ALA A 590 35.31 -14.85 13.85
CA ALA A 590 36.03 -13.57 13.83
C ALA A 590 37.05 -13.45 12.68
N PHE A 591 37.82 -14.50 12.38
CA PHE A 591 38.82 -14.58 11.31
C PHE A 591 38.47 -15.65 10.26
N CYS A 592 37.19 -16.01 10.13
CA CYS A 592 36.78 -17.05 9.20
C CYS A 592 37.09 -16.64 7.75
N GLY A 593 37.76 -17.51 6.98
CA GLY A 593 38.08 -17.24 5.57
C GLY A 593 39.28 -16.33 5.33
N CYS A 594 40.12 -16.06 6.34
CA CYS A 594 41.41 -15.40 6.16
C CYS A 594 42.42 -16.38 5.55
N GLU A 595 42.28 -16.66 4.26
CA GLU A 595 42.98 -17.74 3.56
C GLU A 595 44.52 -17.66 3.64
N ASN A 596 45.09 -16.45 3.72
CA ASN A 596 46.54 -16.25 3.78
C ASN A 596 47.09 -16.01 5.19
N LEU A 597 46.28 -16.12 6.24
CA LEU A 597 46.72 -15.88 7.61
C LEU A 597 47.68 -16.98 8.06
N MET A 598 48.95 -16.63 8.27
CA MET A 598 50.05 -17.53 8.64
C MET A 598 50.37 -17.48 10.13
N GLU A 599 50.20 -16.33 10.78
CA GLU A 599 50.71 -16.09 12.13
C GLU A 599 49.76 -15.22 12.98
N VAL A 600 49.54 -15.64 14.23
CA VAL A 600 48.92 -14.81 15.26
C VAL A 600 49.86 -14.72 16.45
N VAL A 601 50.23 -13.50 16.86
CA VAL A 601 51.26 -13.23 17.88
C VAL A 601 50.65 -12.44 19.04
N GLY A 602 51.20 -12.56 20.25
CA GLY A 602 50.78 -11.74 21.41
C GLY A 602 49.52 -12.23 22.12
N MET A 603 49.00 -13.41 21.76
CA MET A 603 47.83 -14.01 22.42
C MET A 603 48.23 -14.69 23.72
N ASN A 604 47.60 -14.29 24.83
CA ASN A 604 47.73 -14.98 26.12
C ASN A 604 46.99 -16.33 26.09
N LYS A 605 47.48 -17.33 26.84
CA LYS A 605 46.83 -18.64 27.02
C LYS A 605 45.43 -18.55 27.64
N GLU A 606 45.12 -17.44 28.32
CA GLU A 606 43.84 -17.21 28.99
C GLU A 606 42.74 -16.65 28.05
N VAL A 607 43.05 -16.40 26.77
CA VAL A 607 42.07 -15.89 25.80
C VAL A 607 41.05 -16.98 25.43
N HIS A 608 39.76 -16.70 25.65
CA HIS A 608 38.69 -17.60 25.25
C HIS A 608 38.41 -17.49 23.73
N ILE A 609 38.57 -18.59 23.00
CA ILE A 609 38.34 -18.65 21.55
C ILE A 609 37.09 -19.50 21.28
N GLU A 610 36.06 -18.89 20.67
CA GLU A 610 34.84 -19.60 20.30
C GLU A 610 35.01 -20.44 19.02
N ASN A 611 34.12 -21.42 18.83
CA ASN A 611 34.12 -22.32 17.68
C ASN A 611 34.20 -21.55 16.34
N HIS A 612 34.96 -22.09 15.39
CA HIS A 612 35.11 -21.54 14.04
C HIS A 612 35.76 -20.16 13.94
N ALA A 613 36.33 -19.61 15.02
CA ALA A 613 37.02 -18.30 15.00
C ALA A 613 38.05 -18.18 13.87
N PHE A 614 38.81 -19.25 13.57
CA PHE A 614 39.83 -19.30 12.52
C PHE A 614 39.51 -20.35 11.43
N GLU A 615 38.23 -20.63 11.18
CA GLU A 615 37.84 -21.58 10.13
C GLU A 615 38.30 -21.10 8.74
N LYS A 616 38.78 -22.00 7.88
CA LYS A 616 39.30 -21.68 6.54
C LYS A 616 40.56 -20.78 6.53
N CYS A 617 41.44 -20.94 7.53
CA CYS A 617 42.79 -20.35 7.57
C CYS A 617 43.88 -21.45 7.41
N PRO A 618 44.13 -21.97 6.20
CA PRO A 618 44.91 -23.19 5.98
C PRO A 618 46.40 -23.06 6.34
N PHE A 619 46.97 -21.85 6.34
CA PHE A 619 48.39 -21.63 6.62
C PHE A 619 48.70 -21.26 8.08
N LEU A 620 47.66 -21.12 8.93
CA LEU A 620 47.84 -20.76 10.34
C LEU A 620 48.39 -21.98 11.10
N LYS A 621 49.62 -21.86 11.62
CA LYS A 621 50.30 -22.97 12.33
C LYS A 621 49.51 -23.39 13.58
N SER A 622 49.17 -24.69 13.66
CA SER A 622 48.26 -25.30 14.64
C SER A 622 48.65 -25.20 16.13
N LYS A 623 49.85 -24.69 16.46
CA LYS A 623 50.35 -24.58 17.84
C LYS A 623 49.66 -23.49 18.69
N LEU A 624 48.84 -22.64 18.09
CA LEU A 624 48.10 -21.56 18.77
C LEU A 624 46.69 -21.95 19.25
N LEU A 625 46.20 -23.15 18.90
CA LEU A 625 44.80 -23.58 19.10
C LEU A 625 44.65 -24.77 20.08
N LYS A 626 45.65 -25.02 20.93
CA LYS A 626 45.61 -26.06 21.99
C LYS A 626 45.66 -25.46 23.37
#